data_AF-A0A7X0JRM7-F1
#
_entry.id   AF-A0A7X0JRM7-F1
#
_cell.length_a   1.000
_cell.length_b   1.000
_cell.length_c   1.000
_cell.angle_alpha   90.00
_cell.angle_beta   90.00
_cell.angle_gamma   90.00
#
_symmetry.space_group_name_H-M   'P 1'
#
loop_
_entity.id
_entity.type
_entity.pdbx_description
1 polymer ?
#
loop_
_entity_poly.entity_id
_entity_poly.type
_entity_poly.pdbx_seq_one_letter_code
_entity_poly.pdbx_strand_id
1 'polypeptide(L)'
;MPRKTAPKSKHIHWDFRVDRFNASVMAGISSDILNPRFWAPKNKIYNFYSTIELTSTCIEPEELAGAVYTFMVYGYESRFEDFSSVLGDYAARNKDGSVMYRKVRGLSEEVYEPPKDIGLIDRNMGKRNWMGSLHVPPTLLNDMLVVLTGVSPAYLCVHELREGRERRIIGFTLQTKEPD
;
A
#
# COMPACT_ATOMS: atom_id res chain seq x y z
N MET A 1 26.22 1.65 -26.67
CA MET A 1 25.86 1.45 -25.25
C MET A 1 24.85 0.31 -25.18
N PRO A 2 25.10 -0.78 -24.43
CA PRO A 2 24.11 -1.85 -24.27
C PRO A 2 22.90 -1.30 -23.53
N ARG A 3 21.71 -1.50 -24.12
CA ARG A 3 20.41 -1.14 -23.54
C ARG A 3 20.28 -1.94 -22.24
N LYS A 4 20.30 -1.27 -21.06
CA LYS A 4 19.97 -1.93 -19.79
C LYS A 4 18.58 -2.54 -19.95
N THR A 5 18.51 -3.86 -20.00
CA THR A 5 17.24 -4.60 -19.95
C THR A 5 16.55 -4.19 -18.66
N ALA A 6 15.34 -3.63 -18.74
CA ALA A 6 14.55 -3.31 -17.57
C ALA A 6 14.43 -4.57 -16.69
N PRO A 7 14.55 -4.46 -15.35
CA PRO A 7 14.36 -5.60 -14.48
C PRO A 7 13.00 -6.22 -14.79
N LYS A 8 12.96 -7.56 -14.95
CA LYS A 8 11.69 -8.26 -15.20
C LYS A 8 10.80 -8.09 -13.97
N SER A 9 9.68 -7.41 -14.14
CA SER A 9 8.61 -7.35 -13.15
C SER A 9 7.95 -8.72 -13.03
N LYS A 10 7.75 -9.20 -11.80
CA LYS A 10 7.00 -10.43 -11.53
C LYS A 10 5.80 -10.10 -10.65
N HIS A 11 4.62 -10.48 -11.11
CA HIS A 11 3.39 -10.46 -10.33
C HIS A 11 3.27 -11.77 -9.54
N ILE A 12 2.98 -11.66 -8.25
CA ILE A 12 2.85 -12.80 -7.34
C ILE A 12 1.59 -12.59 -6.51
N HIS A 13 0.73 -13.59 -6.48
CA HIS A 13 -0.42 -13.63 -5.58
C HIS A 13 -0.04 -14.45 -4.35
N TRP A 14 -0.40 -13.91 -3.21
CA TRP A 14 -0.14 -14.51 -1.91
C TRP A 14 -1.43 -14.64 -1.17
N ASP A 15 -1.60 -15.79 -0.53
CA ASP A 15 -2.74 -16.03 0.34
C ASP A 15 -2.27 -16.36 1.74
N PHE A 16 -2.91 -15.77 2.72
CA PHE A 16 -2.58 -15.93 4.13
C PHE A 16 -3.82 -16.21 4.95
N ARG A 17 -3.68 -17.03 5.97
CA ARG A 17 -4.64 -17.08 7.08
C ARG A 17 -4.27 -16.01 8.10
N VAL A 18 -5.23 -15.19 8.51
CA VAL A 18 -5.03 -14.25 9.62
C VAL A 18 -5.11 -15.01 10.93
N ASP A 19 -4.02 -15.06 11.68
CA ASP A 19 -3.94 -15.80 12.94
C ASP A 19 -4.34 -14.94 14.14
N ARG A 20 -3.99 -13.65 14.10
CA ARG A 20 -4.35 -12.65 15.12
C ARG A 20 -4.25 -11.24 14.54
N PHE A 21 -4.94 -10.30 15.16
CA PHE A 21 -4.80 -8.89 14.85
C PHE A 21 -4.68 -8.05 16.12
N ASN A 22 -4.05 -6.89 15.99
CA ASN A 22 -4.04 -5.83 16.99
C ASN A 22 -4.48 -4.53 16.32
N ALA A 23 -5.45 -3.85 16.90
CA ALA A 23 -5.97 -2.60 16.38
C ALA A 23 -5.65 -1.45 17.32
N SER A 24 -5.27 -0.30 16.75
CA SER A 24 -5.07 0.94 17.51
C SER A 24 -5.82 2.09 16.84
N VAL A 25 -6.31 3.01 17.66
CA VAL A 25 -6.96 4.24 17.21
C VAL A 25 -6.27 5.42 17.89
N MET A 26 -6.03 6.49 17.12
CA MET A 26 -5.38 7.70 17.61
C MET A 26 -6.23 8.92 17.28
N ALA A 27 -6.28 9.84 18.24
CA ALA A 27 -6.77 11.20 18.08
C ALA A 27 -5.73 12.16 18.65
N GLY A 28 -5.34 13.19 17.88
CA GLY A 28 -4.35 14.15 18.35
C GLY A 28 -4.22 15.38 17.47
N ILE A 29 -3.36 16.29 17.91
CA ILE A 29 -2.93 17.45 17.12
C ILE A 29 -1.74 17.01 16.25
N SER A 30 -1.72 17.43 14.99
CA SER A 30 -0.64 17.12 14.07
C SER A 30 0.70 17.64 14.59
N SER A 31 1.74 16.81 14.60
CA SER A 31 3.08 17.25 14.96
C SER A 31 3.63 18.29 13.97
N ASP A 32 3.14 18.30 12.73
CA ASP A 32 3.56 19.26 11.71
C ASP A 32 3.16 20.70 12.06
N ILE A 33 2.07 20.90 12.81
CA ILE A 33 1.68 22.25 13.24
C ILE A 33 2.47 22.72 14.47
N LEU A 34 3.12 21.81 15.20
CA LEU A 34 3.97 22.16 16.34
C LEU A 34 5.31 22.79 15.90
N ASN A 35 5.68 22.66 14.62
CA ASN A 35 6.90 23.23 14.08
C ASN A 35 6.61 24.10 12.84
N PRO A 36 6.80 25.44 12.94
CA PRO A 36 6.55 26.37 11.83
C PRO A 36 7.22 26.03 10.50
N ARG A 37 8.31 25.27 10.50
CA ARG A 37 8.99 24.83 9.27
C ARG A 37 8.14 23.93 8.38
N PHE A 38 7.15 23.23 8.94
CA PHE A 38 6.30 22.32 8.20
C PHE A 38 4.92 22.90 7.91
N TRP A 39 4.66 24.17 8.25
CA TRP A 39 3.37 24.79 8.00
C TRP A 39 3.11 24.94 6.51
N ALA A 40 2.05 24.29 6.04
CA ALA A 40 1.46 24.57 4.74
C ALA A 40 -0.04 24.86 4.91
N PRO A 41 -0.64 25.70 4.05
CA PRO A 41 -2.06 26.05 4.15
C PRO A 41 -3.02 24.84 4.13
N LYS A 42 -2.57 23.70 3.60
CA LYS A 42 -3.35 22.46 3.51
C LYS A 42 -3.12 21.50 4.68
N ASN A 43 -2.28 21.85 5.67
CA ASN A 43 -2.01 20.97 6.80
C ASN A 43 -3.28 20.76 7.65
N LYS A 44 -3.62 19.50 7.90
CA LYS A 44 -4.66 19.15 8.87
C LYS A 44 -4.15 19.48 10.28
N ILE A 45 -4.96 20.20 11.07
CA ILE A 45 -4.66 20.55 12.47
C ILE A 45 -4.76 19.31 13.36
N TYR A 46 -5.81 18.51 13.15
CA TYR A 46 -6.08 17.30 13.89
C TYR A 46 -5.78 16.06 13.05
N ASN A 47 -5.22 15.04 13.69
CA ASN A 47 -4.98 13.73 13.12
C ASN A 47 -5.84 12.70 13.85
N PHE A 48 -6.73 12.06 13.09
CA PHE A 48 -7.48 10.90 13.52
C PHE A 48 -7.13 9.76 12.58
N TYR A 49 -6.65 8.66 13.11
CA TYR A 49 -6.37 7.49 12.30
C TYR A 49 -6.44 6.21 13.10
N SER A 50 -6.56 5.13 12.36
CA SER A 50 -6.56 3.78 12.91
C SER A 50 -5.44 2.99 12.26
N THR A 51 -4.94 1.99 12.98
CA THR A 51 -3.95 1.06 12.47
C THR A 51 -4.36 -0.35 12.82
N ILE A 52 -4.12 -1.29 11.91
CA ILE A 52 -4.25 -2.73 12.18
C ILE A 52 -2.91 -3.39 11.94
N GLU A 53 -2.42 -4.12 12.92
CA GLU A 53 -1.35 -5.10 12.76
C GLU A 53 -1.99 -6.48 12.59
N LEU A 54 -1.78 -7.11 11.44
CA LEU A 54 -2.19 -8.50 11.18
C LEU A 54 -0.98 -9.40 11.32
N THR A 55 -1.05 -10.45 12.13
CA THR A 55 -0.12 -11.58 12.03
C THR A 55 -0.80 -12.67 11.23
N SER A 56 -0.16 -13.08 10.15
CA SER A 56 -0.75 -14.01 9.19
C SER A 56 0.23 -15.08 8.77
N THR A 57 -0.27 -16.31 8.61
CA THR A 57 0.50 -17.46 8.13
C THR A 57 0.26 -17.63 6.64
N CYS A 58 1.34 -17.70 5.87
CA CYS A 58 1.31 -17.92 4.42
C CYS A 58 0.70 -19.29 4.11
N ILE A 59 -0.24 -19.32 3.18
CA ILE A 59 -0.84 -20.52 2.58
C ILE A 59 -0.21 -20.70 1.21
N GLU A 60 -0.28 -19.66 0.37
CA GLU A 60 0.32 -19.62 -0.97
C GLU A 60 1.27 -18.42 -1.12
N PRO A 61 2.40 -18.58 -1.85
CA PRO A 61 2.79 -19.75 -2.62
C PRO A 61 3.35 -20.89 -1.76
N GLU A 62 3.18 -22.14 -2.20
CA GLU A 62 3.58 -23.37 -1.49
C GLU A 62 5.03 -23.32 -0.94
N GLU A 63 5.97 -22.71 -1.65
CA GLU A 63 7.38 -22.67 -1.21
C GLU A 63 7.61 -21.87 0.08
N LEU A 64 6.62 -21.07 0.46
CA LEU A 64 6.64 -20.23 1.67
C LEU A 64 5.45 -20.54 2.59
N ALA A 65 4.68 -21.59 2.31
CA ALA A 65 3.60 -22.04 3.17
C ALA A 65 4.10 -22.25 4.62
N GLY A 66 3.31 -21.78 5.59
CA GLY A 66 3.66 -21.79 7.01
C GLY A 66 4.54 -20.62 7.48
N ALA A 67 5.11 -19.81 6.57
CA ALA A 67 5.87 -18.63 6.96
C ALA A 67 4.96 -17.54 7.54
N VAL A 68 5.41 -16.91 8.63
CA VAL A 68 4.64 -15.86 9.32
C VAL A 68 5.03 -14.47 8.83
N TYR A 69 4.02 -13.69 8.47
CA TYR A 69 4.13 -12.31 8.03
C TYR A 69 3.38 -11.40 8.99
N THR A 70 3.88 -10.18 9.14
CA THR A 70 3.16 -9.10 9.82
C THR A 70 2.77 -8.05 8.81
N PHE A 71 1.49 -7.66 8.74
CA PHE A 71 1.02 -6.58 7.89
C PHE A 71 0.56 -5.40 8.75
N MET A 72 1.17 -4.23 8.53
CA MET A 72 0.78 -2.97 9.13
C MET A 72 -0.12 -2.20 8.16
N VAL A 73 -1.39 -2.08 8.48
CA VAL A 73 -2.40 -1.39 7.70
C VAL A 73 -2.70 -0.05 8.35
N TYR A 74 -2.47 1.04 7.64
CA TYR A 74 -2.66 2.40 8.12
C TYR A 74 -3.90 3.03 7.48
N GLY A 75 -4.91 3.34 8.28
CA GLY A 75 -6.18 3.93 7.83
C GLY A 75 -6.10 5.44 7.77
N TYR A 76 -5.12 5.97 7.06
CA TYR A 76 -4.96 7.40 6.83
C TYR A 76 -4.14 7.67 5.57
N GLU A 77 -4.45 8.80 4.94
CA GLU A 77 -3.69 9.37 3.84
C GLU A 77 -2.28 9.75 4.33
N SER A 78 -1.26 9.18 3.69
CA SER A 78 0.10 9.68 3.88
C SER A 78 0.25 11.05 3.19
N ARG A 79 1.36 11.74 3.44
CA ARG A 79 1.64 13.04 2.77
C ARG A 79 1.80 12.91 1.25
N PHE A 80 1.96 11.68 0.76
CA PHE A 80 2.24 11.36 -0.64
C PHE A 80 1.07 10.65 -1.33
N GLU A 81 0.03 10.28 -0.58
CA GLU A 81 -1.11 9.52 -1.08
C GLU A 81 -2.39 10.27 -0.76
N ASP A 82 -3.09 10.66 -1.82
CA ASP A 82 -4.45 11.18 -1.73
C ASP A 82 -5.38 10.16 -2.39
N PHE A 83 -6.19 9.49 -1.57
CA PHE A 83 -7.09 8.44 -2.05
C PHE A 83 -8.23 8.96 -2.91
N SER A 84 -8.41 10.28 -2.99
CA SER A 84 -9.36 10.94 -3.88
C SER A 84 -8.77 11.33 -5.24
N SER A 85 -7.45 11.13 -5.44
CA SER A 85 -6.79 11.47 -6.70
C SER A 85 -7.36 10.70 -7.89
N VAL A 86 -7.48 11.38 -9.01
CA VAL A 86 -7.85 10.80 -10.31
C VAL A 86 -6.63 10.74 -11.23
N LEU A 87 -6.71 9.96 -12.32
CA LEU A 87 -5.57 9.81 -13.25
C LEU A 87 -5.04 11.15 -13.77
N GLY A 88 -5.91 12.14 -13.96
CA GLY A 88 -5.55 13.49 -14.39
C GLY A 88 -4.58 14.21 -13.44
N ASP A 89 -4.60 13.89 -12.15
CA ASP A 89 -3.69 14.46 -11.16
C ASP A 89 -2.25 13.95 -11.34
N TYR A 90 -2.09 12.80 -12.02
CA TYR A 90 -0.82 12.16 -12.32
C TYR A 90 -0.28 12.48 -13.72
N ALA A 91 -0.77 13.55 -14.36
CA ALA A 91 -0.22 14.01 -15.63
C ALA A 91 1.27 14.35 -15.47
N ALA A 92 2.10 13.66 -16.26
CA ALA A 92 3.54 13.80 -16.21
C ALA A 92 3.94 15.19 -16.70
N ARG A 93 4.83 15.87 -15.98
CA ARG A 93 5.24 17.25 -16.29
C ARG A 93 6.72 17.32 -16.68
N ASN A 94 7.02 18.16 -17.64
CA ASN A 94 8.39 18.48 -18.03
C ASN A 94 9.05 19.45 -17.03
N LYS A 95 10.30 19.87 -17.29
CA LYS A 95 11.07 20.74 -16.37
C LYS A 95 10.46 22.13 -16.17
N ASP A 96 9.69 22.61 -17.12
CA ASP A 96 8.93 23.88 -17.10
C ASP A 96 7.53 23.73 -16.46
N GLY A 97 7.13 22.52 -16.06
CA GLY A 97 5.85 22.25 -15.39
C GLY A 97 4.67 22.04 -16.34
N SER A 98 4.90 22.03 -17.65
CA SER A 98 3.90 21.74 -18.68
C SER A 98 3.62 20.24 -18.80
N VAL A 99 2.39 19.87 -19.15
CA VAL A 99 1.99 18.46 -19.33
C VAL A 99 2.71 17.85 -20.53
N MET A 100 3.23 16.64 -20.35
CA MET A 100 3.86 15.87 -21.40
C MET A 100 2.83 15.11 -22.22
N TYR A 101 3.04 15.12 -23.54
CA TYR A 101 2.23 14.37 -24.50
C TYR A 101 3.10 13.38 -25.27
N ARG A 102 2.50 12.24 -25.64
CA ARG A 102 3.08 11.26 -26.55
C ARG A 102 2.20 11.12 -27.80
N LYS A 103 2.82 10.83 -28.94
CA LYS A 103 2.09 10.49 -30.17
C LYS A 103 1.81 9.00 -30.21
N VAL A 104 0.55 8.62 -30.24
CA VAL A 104 0.10 7.23 -30.40
C VAL A 104 -0.88 7.17 -31.56
N ARG A 105 -0.54 6.39 -32.61
CA ARG A 105 -1.38 6.24 -33.82
C ARG A 105 -1.80 7.57 -34.46
N GLY A 106 -0.92 8.57 -34.42
CA GLY A 106 -1.18 9.92 -34.95
C GLY A 106 -1.96 10.86 -34.02
N LEU A 107 -2.47 10.37 -32.89
CA LEU A 107 -3.16 11.16 -31.87
C LEU A 107 -2.17 11.62 -30.78
N SER A 108 -2.43 12.79 -30.19
CA SER A 108 -1.68 13.31 -29.04
C SER A 108 -2.37 12.89 -27.76
N GLU A 109 -1.72 12.05 -26.97
CA GLU A 109 -2.23 11.57 -25.67
C GLU A 109 -1.34 12.10 -24.54
N GLU A 110 -1.95 12.45 -23.41
CA GLU A 110 -1.21 12.80 -22.20
C GLU A 110 -0.43 11.60 -21.65
N VAL A 111 0.76 11.88 -21.14
CA VAL A 111 1.57 10.90 -20.41
C VAL A 111 1.22 11.01 -18.94
N TYR A 112 0.96 9.87 -18.30
CA TYR A 112 0.64 9.80 -16.88
C TYR A 112 1.69 8.99 -16.12
N GLU A 113 1.95 9.37 -14.87
CA GLU A 113 2.83 8.70 -13.92
C GLU A 113 2.05 8.33 -12.65
N PRO A 114 1.14 7.34 -12.72
CA PRO A 114 0.34 6.94 -11.56
C PRO A 114 1.21 6.32 -10.45
N PRO A 115 0.68 6.22 -9.21
CA PRO A 115 1.33 5.50 -8.13
C PRO A 115 1.63 4.06 -8.54
N LYS A 116 2.77 3.54 -8.11
CA LYS A 116 3.23 2.19 -8.47
C LYS A 116 2.72 1.11 -7.51
N ASP A 117 2.25 1.51 -6.35
CA ASP A 117 1.89 0.65 -5.24
C ASP A 117 0.99 1.37 -4.23
N ILE A 118 0.47 0.59 -3.29
CA ILE A 118 -0.27 1.04 -2.10
C ILE A 118 0.50 0.69 -0.82
N GLY A 119 1.73 0.18 -0.96
CA GLY A 119 2.49 -0.38 0.14
C GLY A 119 3.71 -1.21 -0.28
N LEU A 120 4.47 -1.66 0.71
CA LEU A 120 5.74 -2.35 0.55
C LEU A 120 5.80 -3.62 1.39
N ILE A 121 6.63 -4.58 0.96
CA ILE A 121 6.98 -5.78 1.73
C ILE A 121 8.48 -5.76 2.00
N ASP A 122 8.85 -5.54 3.25
CA ASP A 122 10.24 -5.50 3.69
C ASP A 122 10.58 -6.66 4.61
N ARG A 123 11.87 -7.04 4.60
CA ARG A 123 12.37 -8.01 5.58
C ARG A 123 12.74 -7.27 6.85
N ASN A 124 12.08 -7.57 7.96
CA ASN A 124 12.47 -7.03 9.25
C ASN A 124 13.79 -7.70 9.71
N MET A 125 14.91 -6.98 9.53
CA MET A 125 16.25 -7.52 9.81
C MET A 125 16.43 -7.98 11.26
N GLY A 126 15.69 -7.38 12.21
CA GLY A 126 15.80 -7.71 13.64
C GLY A 126 14.99 -8.92 14.09
N LYS A 127 13.90 -9.27 13.39
CA LYS A 127 12.97 -10.34 13.81
C LYS A 127 12.93 -11.55 12.89
N ARG A 128 13.72 -11.58 11.81
CA ARG A 128 13.69 -12.62 10.74
C ARG A 128 12.30 -12.84 10.11
N ASN A 129 11.33 -11.95 10.36
CA ASN A 129 10.00 -12.00 9.79
C ASN A 129 9.88 -11.00 8.64
N TRP A 130 8.95 -11.27 7.72
CA TRP A 130 8.57 -10.31 6.69
C TRP A 130 7.50 -9.37 7.22
N MET A 131 7.58 -8.10 6.80
CA MET A 131 6.67 -7.04 7.21
C MET A 131 6.10 -6.36 5.98
N GLY A 132 4.79 -6.49 5.77
CA GLY A 132 4.05 -5.65 4.84
C GLY A 132 3.63 -4.36 5.51
N SER A 133 3.64 -3.24 4.79
CA SER A 133 3.11 -1.96 5.25
C SER A 133 2.34 -1.31 4.12
N LEU A 134 1.11 -0.87 4.37
CA LEU A 134 0.26 -0.24 3.37
C LEU A 134 -0.64 0.81 3.98
N HIS A 135 -0.95 1.82 3.18
CA HIS A 135 -1.91 2.86 3.51
C HIS A 135 -3.23 2.57 2.78
N VAL A 136 -4.33 2.71 3.50
CA VAL A 136 -5.67 2.49 2.96
C VAL A 136 -6.62 3.60 3.41
N PRO A 137 -7.72 3.83 2.68
CA PRO A 137 -8.77 4.72 3.14
C PRO A 137 -9.25 4.32 4.54
N PRO A 138 -9.56 5.28 5.44
CA PRO A 138 -10.07 4.99 6.77
C PRO A 138 -11.34 4.13 6.76
N THR A 139 -12.19 4.30 5.74
CA THR A 139 -13.41 3.50 5.53
C THR A 139 -13.08 2.03 5.31
N LEU A 140 -12.11 1.71 4.45
CA LEU A 140 -11.69 0.34 4.21
C LEU A 140 -11.11 -0.30 5.47
N LEU A 141 -10.31 0.43 6.24
CA LEU A 141 -9.78 -0.09 7.51
C LEU A 141 -10.91 -0.41 8.50
N ASN A 142 -11.92 0.45 8.60
CA ASN A 142 -13.08 0.20 9.46
C ASN A 142 -13.85 -1.05 9.00
N ASP A 143 -14.07 -1.22 7.70
CA ASP A 143 -14.71 -2.43 7.16
C ASP A 143 -13.89 -3.68 7.47
N MET A 144 -12.55 -3.60 7.39
CA MET A 144 -11.67 -4.69 7.81
C MET A 144 -11.83 -5.03 9.29
N LEU A 145 -11.94 -4.05 10.19
CA LEU A 145 -12.18 -4.30 11.61
C LEU A 145 -13.50 -5.05 11.83
N VAL A 146 -14.55 -4.70 11.09
CA VAL A 146 -15.84 -5.41 11.15
C VAL A 146 -15.68 -6.86 10.73
N VAL A 147 -14.96 -7.14 9.63
CA VAL A 147 -14.71 -8.51 9.18
C VAL A 147 -13.87 -9.30 10.20
N LEU A 148 -12.77 -8.72 10.69
CA LEU A 148 -11.85 -9.37 11.63
C LEU A 148 -12.50 -9.68 13.00
N THR A 149 -13.45 -8.85 13.44
CA THR A 149 -14.16 -9.06 14.71
C THR A 149 -15.39 -9.96 14.56
N GLY A 150 -16.00 -9.99 13.37
CA GLY A 150 -17.21 -10.76 13.10
C GLY A 150 -16.98 -12.21 12.65
N VAL A 151 -15.82 -12.51 12.04
CA VAL A 151 -15.54 -13.84 11.46
C VAL A 151 -14.14 -14.33 11.81
N SER A 152 -14.05 -15.63 12.12
CA SER A 152 -12.79 -16.34 12.29
C SER A 152 -12.90 -17.77 11.71
N PRO A 153 -11.97 -18.22 10.85
CA PRO A 153 -10.80 -17.48 10.37
C PRO A 153 -11.15 -16.40 9.34
N ALA A 154 -10.30 -15.38 9.25
CA ALA A 154 -10.25 -14.47 8.11
C ALA A 154 -8.99 -14.76 7.28
N TYR A 155 -9.03 -14.42 6.01
CA TYR A 155 -7.97 -14.68 5.04
C TYR A 155 -7.57 -13.38 4.35
N LEU A 156 -6.30 -13.27 4.03
CA LEU A 156 -5.71 -12.12 3.37
C LEU A 156 -5.12 -12.55 2.03
N CYS A 157 -5.52 -11.90 0.95
CA CYS A 157 -4.86 -12.01 -0.34
C CYS A 157 -4.02 -10.75 -0.59
N VAL A 158 -2.75 -10.92 -0.95
CA VAL A 158 -1.82 -9.83 -1.30
C VAL A 158 -1.32 -10.02 -2.71
N HIS A 159 -1.49 -8.99 -3.54
CA HIS A 159 -0.88 -8.93 -4.87
C HIS A 159 0.43 -8.16 -4.79
N GLU A 160 1.54 -8.89 -4.95
CA GLU A 160 2.89 -8.34 -4.97
C GLU A 160 3.35 -8.05 -6.40
N LEU A 161 3.89 -6.86 -6.62
CA LEU A 161 4.75 -6.54 -7.75
C LEU A 161 6.22 -6.58 -7.29
N ARG A 162 6.98 -7.54 -7.83
CA ARG A 162 8.41 -7.70 -7.53
C ARG A 162 9.28 -7.17 -8.67
N GLU A 163 10.17 -6.24 -8.35
CA GLU A 163 11.15 -5.67 -9.26
C GLU A 163 12.54 -5.71 -8.63
N GLY A 164 13.35 -6.70 -9.01
CA GLY A 164 14.67 -6.91 -8.40
C GLY A 164 14.56 -7.30 -6.92
N ARG A 165 15.00 -6.39 -6.03
CA ARG A 165 14.91 -6.57 -4.57
C ARG A 165 13.69 -5.88 -3.96
N GLU A 166 13.06 -4.97 -4.69
CA GLU A 166 11.88 -4.24 -4.23
C GLU A 166 10.65 -5.12 -4.37
N ARG A 167 9.82 -5.09 -3.33
CA ARG A 167 8.55 -5.81 -3.26
C ARG A 167 7.46 -4.81 -2.89
N ARG A 168 6.57 -4.59 -3.83
CA ARG A 168 5.47 -3.63 -3.72
C ARG A 168 4.15 -4.35 -3.58
N ILE A 169 3.27 -3.83 -2.74
CA ILE A 169 1.88 -4.26 -2.63
C ILE A 169 1.08 -3.43 -3.62
N ILE A 170 0.45 -4.06 -4.60
CA ILE A 170 -0.42 -3.40 -5.59
C ILE A 170 -1.89 -3.79 -5.43
N GLY A 171 -2.18 -4.76 -4.56
CA GLY A 171 -3.52 -5.18 -4.21
C GLY A 171 -3.53 -5.88 -2.86
N PHE A 172 -4.60 -5.69 -2.11
CA PHE A 172 -4.77 -6.20 -0.77
C PHE A 172 -6.25 -6.45 -0.51
N THR A 173 -6.62 -7.68 -0.17
CA THR A 173 -8.01 -8.09 0.03
C THR A 173 -8.14 -8.90 1.31
N LEU A 174 -9.03 -8.46 2.20
CA LEU A 174 -9.44 -9.27 3.35
C LEU A 174 -10.76 -9.98 3.01
N GLN A 175 -10.82 -11.28 3.28
CA GLN A 175 -11.96 -12.12 2.93
C GLN A 175 -12.23 -13.18 4.01
N THR A 176 -13.44 -13.71 4.03
CA THR A 176 -13.88 -14.73 5.01
C THR A 176 -13.85 -16.14 4.44
N LYS A 177 -13.86 -16.27 3.10
CA LYS A 177 -13.71 -17.54 2.42
C LYS A 177 -12.22 -17.84 2.28
N GLU A 178 -11.84 -19.08 2.56
CA GLU A 178 -10.51 -19.56 2.20
C GLU A 178 -10.31 -19.40 0.69
N PRO A 179 -9.19 -18.79 0.24
CA PRO A 179 -8.86 -18.71 -1.17
C PRO A 179 -8.74 -20.12 -1.77
N ASP A 180 -9.23 -20.27 -3.01
CA ASP A 180 -9.26 -21.54 -3.75
C ASP A 180 -7.88 -21.88 -4.35
#